data_AF-A0AAV2CEW0-F1
#
_entry.id   AF-A0AAV2CEW0-F1
#
_cell.length_a   1.000
_cell.length_b   1.000
_cell.length_c   1.000
_cell.angle_alpha   90.00
_cell.angle_beta   90.00
_cell.angle_gamma   90.00
#
_symmetry.space_group_name_H-M   'P 1'
#
loop_
_entity.id
_entity.type
_entity.pdbx_description
1 polymer ?
#
loop_
_entity_poly.entity_id
_entity_poly.type
_entity_poly.pdbx_seq_one_letter_code
_entity_poly.pdbx_strand_id
1 'polypeptide(L)'
;MYQRLRNIKARLKRLNRECYSEIHEKVKQAKVELAKAQSEVMERPASSFFQAEQRCMVQLLELQRVEESFLKQKSRQQWLNGRDSNSRFFHSVVKTRQSKNTIKQLVTDLGEVLEDIKEIVREALQFYKNLLGTQNMQLKRVTVETLRQLLKLHLGDVSGDMSSLVTVGEIKKVVMSMKKGKAPEPDGYPAEFFQEHWDLIGAEFTKLFKISLQLAP
;
A
#
# COMPACT_ATOMS: atom_id res chain seq x y z
N MET A 1 -10.76 -11.26 12.90
CA MET A 1 -10.44 -10.47 11.69
C MET A 1 -8.96 -10.52 11.31
N TYR A 2 -8.04 -10.13 12.21
CA TYR A 2 -6.59 -10.07 11.93
C TYR A 2 -6.00 -11.35 11.32
N GLN A 3 -6.29 -12.53 11.88
CA GLN A 3 -5.79 -13.80 11.35
C GLN A 3 -6.31 -14.10 9.93
N ARG A 4 -7.57 -13.75 9.62
CA ARG A 4 -8.15 -13.92 8.28
C ARG A 4 -7.46 -13.00 7.27
N LEU A 5 -7.27 -11.73 7.61
CA LEU A 5 -6.51 -10.77 6.80
C LEU A 5 -5.05 -11.21 6.62
N ARG A 6 -4.43 -11.78 7.65
CA ARG A 6 -3.06 -12.33 7.55
C ARG A 6 -2.98 -13.51 6.57
N ASN A 7 -3.97 -14.41 6.60
CA ASN A 7 -4.03 -15.56 5.69
C ASN A 7 -4.26 -15.13 4.23
N ILE A 8 -5.15 -14.17 3.99
CA ILE A 8 -5.38 -13.60 2.66
C ILE A 8 -4.10 -12.94 2.15
N LYS A 9 -3.38 -12.19 3.00
CA LYS A 9 -2.12 -11.51 2.63
C LYS A 9 -1.06 -12.50 2.15
N ALA A 10 -0.93 -13.64 2.82
CA ALA A 10 0.00 -14.69 2.40
C ALA A 10 -0.35 -15.26 1.02
N ARG A 11 -1.65 -15.50 0.75
CA ARG A 11 -2.13 -15.99 -0.55
C ARG A 11 -1.96 -14.94 -1.65
N LEU A 12 -2.30 -13.68 -1.39
CA LEU A 12 -2.12 -12.58 -2.34
C LEU A 12 -0.65 -12.34 -2.67
N LYS A 13 0.26 -12.45 -1.70
CA LYS A 13 1.70 -12.39 -1.96
C LYS A 13 2.17 -13.53 -2.85
N ARG A 14 1.66 -14.74 -2.64
CA ARG A 14 1.96 -15.90 -3.48
C ARG A 14 1.45 -15.70 -4.90
N LEU A 15 0.18 -15.31 -5.06
CA LEU A 15 -0.42 -15.00 -6.36
C LEU A 15 0.35 -13.90 -7.09
N ASN A 16 0.73 -12.84 -6.38
CA ASN A 16 1.56 -11.78 -6.95
C ASN A 16 2.90 -12.32 -7.43
N ARG A 17 3.51 -13.25 -6.70
CA ARG A 17 4.76 -13.90 -7.11
C ARG A 17 4.56 -14.88 -8.27
N GLU A 18 3.45 -15.59 -8.37
CA GLU A 18 3.25 -16.58 -9.45
C GLU A 18 2.81 -15.90 -10.75
N CYS A 19 1.85 -14.99 -10.69
CA CYS A 19 1.25 -14.40 -11.87
C CYS A 19 2.02 -13.16 -12.37
N TYR A 20 2.45 -12.30 -11.44
CA TYR A 20 2.96 -10.95 -11.74
C TYR A 20 4.44 -10.75 -11.39
N SER A 21 5.12 -11.75 -10.83
CA SER A 21 6.58 -11.72 -10.82
C SER A 21 7.06 -11.76 -12.26
N GLU A 22 8.12 -11.01 -12.53
CA GLU A 22 8.76 -11.01 -13.83
C GLU A 22 7.84 -10.57 -14.98
N ILE A 23 6.76 -9.82 -14.71
CA ILE A 23 5.87 -9.29 -15.77
C ILE A 23 6.66 -8.55 -16.86
N HIS A 24 7.75 -7.86 -16.47
CA HIS A 24 8.66 -7.20 -17.38
C HIS A 24 9.42 -8.18 -18.28
N GLU A 25 9.91 -9.29 -17.74
CA GLU A 25 10.57 -10.34 -18.53
C GLU A 25 9.56 -11.07 -19.43
N LYS A 26 8.32 -11.29 -18.97
CA LYS A 26 7.25 -11.86 -19.79
C LYS A 26 6.92 -10.95 -20.98
N VAL A 27 6.81 -9.64 -20.78
CA VAL A 27 6.62 -8.67 -21.89
C VAL A 27 7.82 -8.70 -22.85
N LYS A 28 9.04 -8.78 -22.32
CA LYS A 28 10.26 -8.86 -23.13
C LYS A 28 10.30 -10.14 -23.96
N GLN A 29 9.96 -11.28 -23.37
CA GLN A 29 9.88 -12.58 -24.05
C GLN A 29 8.79 -12.55 -25.14
N ALA A 30 7.60 -12.04 -24.84
CA ALA A 30 6.51 -11.93 -25.82
C ALA A 30 6.88 -11.05 -27.02
N LYS A 31 7.68 -9.98 -26.82
CA LYS A 31 8.22 -9.18 -27.95
C LYS A 31 9.17 -9.99 -28.83
N VAL A 32 10.03 -10.80 -28.22
CA VAL A 32 10.95 -11.67 -28.95
C VAL A 32 10.19 -12.76 -29.72
N GLU A 33 9.15 -13.34 -29.12
CA GLU A 33 8.29 -14.33 -29.78
C GLU A 33 7.52 -13.73 -30.95
N LEU A 34 6.96 -12.52 -30.80
CA LEU A 34 6.32 -11.81 -31.90
C LEU A 34 7.30 -11.53 -33.05
N ALA A 35 8.52 -11.09 -32.75
CA ALA A 35 9.54 -10.85 -33.77
C ALA A 35 9.90 -12.13 -34.53
N LYS A 36 9.97 -13.29 -33.85
CA LYS A 36 10.18 -14.59 -34.49
C LYS A 36 9.02 -14.95 -35.41
N ALA A 37 7.78 -14.83 -34.93
CA ALA A 37 6.58 -15.10 -35.73
C ALA A 37 6.51 -14.20 -36.98
N GLN A 38 6.90 -12.94 -36.86
CA GLN A 38 6.98 -11.99 -37.97
C GLN A 38 8.02 -12.42 -39.02
N SER A 39 9.22 -12.83 -38.59
CA SER A 39 10.23 -13.37 -39.51
C SER A 39 9.74 -14.61 -40.24
N GLU A 40 9.06 -15.53 -39.54
CA GLU A 40 8.50 -16.74 -40.16
C GLU A 40 7.42 -16.42 -41.21
N VAL A 41 6.56 -15.43 -40.94
CA VAL A 41 5.58 -14.94 -41.92
C VAL A 41 6.26 -14.33 -43.15
N MET A 42 7.35 -13.58 -42.96
CA MET A 42 8.11 -12.98 -44.06
C MET A 42 8.82 -14.02 -44.93
N GLU A 43 9.37 -15.08 -44.32
CA GLU A 43 10.04 -16.16 -45.05
C GLU A 43 9.04 -17.11 -45.73
N ARG A 44 7.88 -17.36 -45.08
CA ARG A 44 6.89 -18.34 -45.51
C ARG A 44 5.48 -17.81 -45.27
N PRO A 45 4.93 -16.98 -46.17
CA PRO A 45 3.58 -16.46 -46.02
C PRO A 45 2.55 -17.60 -46.17
N ALA A 46 2.00 -18.07 -45.05
CA ALA A 46 0.90 -19.02 -45.00
C ALA A 46 -0.09 -18.65 -43.89
N SER A 47 -1.37 -19.00 -44.07
CA SER A 47 -2.45 -18.65 -43.14
C SER A 47 -2.19 -19.11 -41.70
N SER A 48 -1.48 -20.22 -41.51
CA SER A 48 -1.08 -20.70 -40.18
C SER A 48 -0.10 -19.77 -39.47
N PHE A 49 0.87 -19.19 -40.20
CA PHE A 49 1.85 -18.27 -39.63
C PHE A 49 1.23 -16.91 -39.33
N PHE A 50 0.31 -16.41 -40.18
CA PHE A 50 -0.46 -15.20 -39.87
C PHE A 50 -1.32 -15.36 -38.61
N GLN A 51 -1.93 -16.53 -38.41
CA GLN A 51 -2.68 -16.81 -37.17
C GLN A 51 -1.76 -16.87 -35.95
N ALA A 52 -0.55 -17.42 -36.09
CA ALA A 52 0.44 -17.46 -35.01
C ALA A 52 0.91 -16.04 -34.64
N GLU A 53 1.24 -15.20 -35.63
CA GLU A 53 1.58 -13.79 -35.44
C GLU A 53 0.46 -13.04 -34.71
N GLN A 54 -0.78 -13.22 -35.14
CA GLN A 54 -1.93 -12.57 -34.52
C GLN A 54 -2.10 -12.99 -33.04
N ARG A 55 -1.89 -14.26 -32.70
CA ARG A 55 -1.93 -14.74 -31.31
C ARG A 55 -0.82 -14.10 -30.47
N CYS A 56 0.41 -14.07 -30.97
CA CYS A 56 1.54 -13.43 -30.28
C CYS A 56 1.29 -11.93 -30.08
N MET A 57 0.68 -11.26 -31.06
CA MET A 57 0.34 -9.84 -30.97
C MET A 57 -0.71 -9.57 -29.88
N VAL A 58 -1.79 -10.35 -29.83
CA VAL A 58 -2.83 -10.24 -28.79
C VAL A 58 -2.23 -10.49 -27.40
N GLN A 59 -1.42 -11.55 -27.26
CA GLN A 59 -0.76 -11.86 -26.01
C GLN A 59 0.19 -10.75 -25.55
N LEU A 60 0.94 -10.13 -26.47
CA LEU A 60 1.80 -8.99 -26.15
C LEU A 60 0.99 -7.79 -25.64
N LEU A 61 -0.12 -7.45 -26.32
CA LEU A 61 -0.99 -6.34 -25.92
C LEU A 61 -1.58 -6.55 -24.52
N GLU A 62 -2.03 -7.77 -24.22
CA GLU A 62 -2.53 -8.12 -22.88
C GLU A 62 -1.44 -7.97 -21.81
N LEU A 63 -0.24 -8.51 -22.06
CA LEU A 63 0.88 -8.42 -21.12
C LEU A 63 1.32 -6.96 -20.90
N GLN A 64 1.36 -6.14 -21.96
CA GLN A 64 1.68 -4.71 -21.86
C GLN A 64 0.63 -3.95 -21.03
N ARG A 65 -0.66 -4.24 -21.23
CA ARG A 65 -1.74 -3.66 -20.43
C ARG A 65 -1.60 -4.01 -18.95
N VAL A 66 -1.27 -5.27 -18.65
CA VAL A 66 -1.03 -5.74 -17.27
C VAL A 66 0.21 -5.06 -16.67
N GLU A 67 1.30 -4.97 -17.42
CA GLU A 67 2.53 -4.27 -17.00
C GLU A 67 2.26 -2.79 -16.70
N GLU A 68 1.53 -2.09 -17.56
CA GLU A 68 1.16 -0.70 -17.34
C GLU A 68 0.35 -0.52 -16.06
N SER A 69 -0.67 -1.36 -15.84
CA SER A 69 -1.47 -1.35 -14.61
C SER A 69 -0.61 -1.60 -13.36
N PHE A 70 0.29 -2.58 -13.43
CA PHE A 70 1.21 -2.91 -12.36
C PHE A 70 2.15 -1.75 -12.01
N LEU A 71 2.73 -1.11 -13.03
CA LEU A 71 3.62 0.04 -12.86
C LEU A 71 2.86 1.27 -12.37
N LYS A 72 1.65 1.51 -12.85
CA LYS A 72 0.77 2.58 -12.37
C LYS A 72 0.49 2.41 -10.87
N GLN A 73 0.10 1.20 -10.44
CA GLN A 73 -0.15 0.89 -9.04
C GLN A 73 1.12 1.07 -8.17
N LYS A 74 2.28 0.55 -8.62
CA LYS A 74 3.56 0.73 -7.92
C LYS A 74 4.01 2.19 -7.87
N SER A 75 3.77 2.95 -8.93
CA SER A 75 4.19 4.34 -9.02
C SER A 75 3.45 5.24 -8.06
N ARG A 76 2.25 4.86 -7.57
CA ARG A 76 1.37 5.67 -6.71
C ARG A 76 1.09 7.08 -7.26
N GLN A 77 1.02 7.22 -8.58
CA GLN A 77 0.70 8.48 -9.25
C GLN A 77 -0.79 8.51 -9.62
N GLN A 78 -1.49 9.57 -9.20
CA GLN A 78 -2.95 9.72 -9.37
C GLN A 78 -3.32 10.65 -10.54
N TRP A 79 -2.41 11.52 -10.99
CA TRP A 79 -2.71 12.62 -11.91
C TRP A 79 -2.63 12.23 -13.40
N LEU A 80 -2.04 11.08 -13.73
CA LEU A 80 -2.00 10.58 -15.10
C LEU A 80 -3.31 9.87 -15.44
N ASN A 81 -4.30 10.66 -15.84
CA ASN A 81 -5.51 10.18 -16.49
C ASN A 81 -5.20 9.77 -17.94
N GLY A 82 -4.63 8.57 -18.08
CA GLY A 82 -4.87 7.62 -19.17
C GLY A 82 -4.84 8.11 -20.61
N ARG A 83 -3.83 8.87 -21.04
CA ARG A 83 -3.67 9.20 -22.48
C ARG A 83 -2.32 8.93 -23.11
N ASP A 84 -1.40 8.28 -22.41
CA ASP A 84 -0.20 7.78 -23.06
C ASP A 84 0.35 6.59 -22.27
N SER A 85 0.59 5.46 -22.93
CA SER A 85 1.14 4.22 -22.34
C SER A 85 2.60 4.43 -21.95
N ASN A 86 2.81 5.25 -20.93
CA ASN A 86 4.11 5.77 -20.53
C ASN A 86 4.74 4.85 -19.47
N SER A 87 4.92 3.58 -19.82
CA SER A 87 5.64 2.60 -18.98
C SER A 87 7.01 3.13 -18.55
N ARG A 88 7.73 3.84 -19.43
CA ARG A 88 9.02 4.50 -19.12
C ARG A 88 8.89 5.58 -18.04
N PHE A 89 7.84 6.38 -18.06
CA PHE A 89 7.58 7.38 -17.02
C PHE A 89 7.32 6.69 -15.68
N PHE A 90 6.41 5.70 -15.64
CA PHE A 90 6.08 5.00 -14.41
C PHE A 90 7.31 4.28 -13.84
N HIS A 91 8.12 3.65 -14.68
CA HIS A 91 9.41 3.07 -14.28
C HIS A 91 10.35 4.10 -13.67
N SER A 92 10.51 5.26 -14.31
CA SER A 92 11.36 6.33 -13.80
C SER A 92 10.87 6.84 -12.44
N VAL A 93 9.56 7.09 -12.30
CA VAL A 93 8.95 7.50 -11.03
C VAL A 93 9.11 6.45 -9.94
N VAL A 94 8.90 5.16 -10.25
CA VAL A 94 9.11 4.06 -9.29
C VAL A 94 10.56 4.03 -8.83
N LYS A 95 11.52 4.13 -9.75
CA LYS A 95 12.96 4.17 -9.42
C LYS A 95 13.32 5.39 -8.56
N THR A 96 12.82 6.58 -8.90
CA THR A 96 13.05 7.79 -8.10
C THR A 96 12.46 7.64 -6.70
N ARG A 97 11.24 7.11 -6.56
CA ARG A 97 10.62 6.87 -5.25
C ARG A 97 11.39 5.84 -4.43
N GLN A 98 11.83 4.75 -5.04
CA GLN A 98 12.69 3.76 -4.38
C GLN A 98 13.98 4.41 -3.90
N SER A 99 14.70 5.14 -4.77
CA SER A 99 15.94 5.81 -4.39
C SER A 99 15.76 6.86 -3.29
N LYS A 100 14.63 7.57 -3.25
CA LYS A 100 14.33 8.56 -2.20
C LYS A 100 13.96 7.91 -0.86
N ASN A 101 13.29 6.76 -0.89
CA ASN A 101 12.82 6.06 0.30
C ASN A 101 13.85 5.08 0.88
N THR A 102 14.88 4.72 0.12
CA THR A 102 15.98 3.89 0.63
C THR A 102 16.88 4.74 1.51
N ILE A 103 16.93 4.39 2.81
CA ILE A 103 17.92 4.92 3.74
C ILE A 103 19.25 4.25 3.39
N LYS A 104 20.17 5.01 2.78
CA LYS A 104 21.49 4.51 2.37
C LYS A 104 22.52 4.59 3.49
N GLN A 105 22.40 5.62 4.33
CA GLN A 105 23.30 5.91 5.43
C GLN A 105 22.48 6.46 6.60
N LEU A 106 22.86 6.12 7.82
CA LEU A 106 22.31 6.67 9.05
C LEU A 106 23.45 7.16 9.92
N VAL A 107 23.36 8.38 10.44
CA VAL A 107 24.33 8.92 11.40
C VAL A 107 23.80 8.68 12.81
N THR A 108 24.59 8.03 13.67
CA THR A 108 24.22 7.76 15.07
C THR A 108 24.38 9.02 15.93
N ASP A 109 23.83 8.97 17.15
CA ASP A 109 24.00 10.05 18.15
C ASP A 109 25.48 10.28 18.54
N LEU A 110 26.34 9.29 18.29
CA LEU A 110 27.79 9.34 18.51
C LEU A 110 28.56 9.89 17.28
N GLY A 111 27.85 10.24 16.20
CA GLY A 111 28.45 10.75 14.96
C GLY A 111 28.99 9.67 14.02
N GLU A 112 28.73 8.39 14.30
CA GLU A 112 29.16 7.28 13.45
C GLU A 112 28.23 7.13 12.23
N VAL A 113 28.80 6.88 11.06
CA VAL A 113 28.03 6.68 9.82
C VAL A 113 27.83 5.17 9.59
N LEU A 114 26.59 4.72 9.66
CA LEU A 114 26.18 3.35 9.35
C LEU A 114 25.77 3.24 7.89
N GLU A 115 26.38 2.33 7.14
CA GLU A 115 26.01 2.03 5.75
C GLU A 115 25.36 0.65 5.59
N ASP A 116 25.58 -0.27 6.53
CA ASP A 116 24.95 -1.59 6.49
C ASP A 116 23.47 -1.51 6.90
N ILE A 117 22.61 -2.09 6.06
CA ILE A 117 21.16 -2.14 6.27
C ILE A 117 20.84 -2.81 7.61
N LYS A 118 21.58 -3.84 8.02
CA LYS A 118 21.32 -4.53 9.29
C LYS A 118 21.61 -3.62 10.49
N GLU A 119 22.67 -2.84 10.42
CA GLU A 119 23.06 -1.89 11.46
C GLU A 119 22.08 -0.73 11.53
N ILE A 120 21.69 -0.16 10.39
CA ILE A 120 20.66 0.89 10.30
C ILE A 120 19.35 0.44 10.93
N VAL A 121 18.90 -0.79 10.64
CA VAL A 121 17.67 -1.34 11.23
C VAL A 121 17.81 -1.53 12.74
N ARG A 122 18.95 -2.05 13.21
CA ARG A 122 19.22 -2.24 14.65
C ARG A 122 19.19 -0.91 15.39
N GLU A 123 19.88 0.10 14.85
CA GLU A 123 19.95 1.43 15.44
C GLU A 123 18.58 2.10 15.49
N ALA A 124 17.83 2.08 14.38
CA ALA A 124 16.48 2.62 14.35
C ALA A 124 15.55 1.94 15.36
N LEU A 125 15.62 0.61 15.50
CA LEU A 125 14.85 -0.12 16.51
C LEU A 125 15.24 0.29 17.93
N GLN A 126 16.53 0.42 18.21
CA GLN A 126 17.01 0.82 19.53
C GLN A 126 16.58 2.25 19.87
N PHE A 127 16.70 3.18 18.93
CA PHE A 127 16.26 4.56 19.07
C PHE A 127 14.76 4.64 19.42
N TYR A 128 13.89 4.01 18.62
CA TYR A 128 12.44 4.05 18.88
C TYR A 128 12.04 3.28 20.14
N LYS A 129 12.74 2.20 20.47
CA LYS A 129 12.55 1.48 21.74
C LYS A 129 12.89 2.36 22.93
N ASN A 130 13.96 3.14 22.84
CA ASN A 130 14.32 4.11 23.88
C ASN A 130 13.27 5.23 23.93
N LEU A 131 12.91 5.82 22.79
CA LEU A 131 11.95 6.93 22.71
C LEU A 131 10.55 6.57 23.25
N LEU A 132 10.03 5.40 22.88
CA LEU A 132 8.66 4.98 23.23
C LEU A 132 8.61 4.08 24.48
N GLY A 133 9.69 3.39 24.79
CA GLY A 133 9.77 2.43 25.89
C GLY A 133 10.33 3.01 27.19
N THR A 134 10.93 4.20 27.17
CA THR A 134 11.33 4.85 28.43
C THR A 134 10.13 5.54 29.06
N GLN A 135 9.74 5.07 30.25
CA GLN A 135 8.88 5.86 31.13
C GLN A 135 9.69 7.07 31.59
N ASN A 136 9.29 8.24 31.13
CA ASN A 136 9.83 9.48 31.65
C ASN A 136 9.32 9.67 33.09
N MET A 137 10.10 9.20 34.08
CA MET A 137 9.75 9.28 35.51
C MET A 137 9.61 10.73 36.02
N GLN A 138 10.08 11.71 35.26
CA GLN A 138 9.95 13.15 35.57
C GLN A 138 8.57 13.71 35.17
N LEU A 139 7.84 13.03 34.28
CA LEU A 139 6.45 13.41 33.98
C LEU A 139 5.57 12.93 35.14
N LYS A 140 5.31 13.83 36.10
CA LYS A 140 4.18 13.66 37.02
C LYS A 140 2.93 13.44 36.16
N ARG A 141 2.30 12.26 36.28
CA ARG A 141 0.98 12.03 35.69
C ARG A 141 0.07 13.14 36.18
N VAL A 142 -0.33 14.02 35.27
CA VAL A 142 -1.31 15.05 35.58
C VAL A 142 -2.59 14.30 35.92
N THR A 143 -3.06 14.42 37.16
CA THR A 143 -4.34 13.84 37.57
C THR A 143 -5.47 14.45 36.76
N VAL A 144 -6.54 13.69 36.55
CA VAL A 144 -7.73 14.16 35.85
C VAL A 144 -8.28 15.42 36.50
N GLU A 145 -8.22 15.53 37.83
CA GLU A 145 -8.57 16.74 38.59
C GLU A 145 -7.72 17.96 38.21
N THR A 146 -6.41 17.77 38.03
CA THR A 146 -5.50 18.86 37.65
C THR A 146 -5.76 19.30 36.20
N LEU A 147 -6.04 18.36 35.30
CA LEU A 147 -6.47 18.66 33.92
C LEU A 147 -7.81 19.42 33.92
N ARG A 148 -8.79 19.00 34.72
CA ARG A 148 -10.08 19.68 34.86
C ARG A 148 -9.93 21.12 35.36
N GLN A 149 -9.05 21.35 36.35
CA GLN A 149 -8.76 22.68 36.88
C GLN A 149 -7.99 23.56 35.89
N LEU A 150 -7.01 23.02 35.17
CA LEU A 150 -6.22 23.74 34.17
C LEU A 150 -7.04 24.11 32.94
N LEU A 151 -7.90 23.20 32.50
CA LEU A 151 -8.66 23.39 31.27
C LEU A 151 -9.79 24.40 31.45
N LYS A 152 -10.29 24.68 32.67
CA LYS A 152 -11.47 25.54 32.94
C LYS A 152 -12.52 25.45 31.82
N LEU A 153 -12.73 24.23 31.29
CA LEU A 153 -13.53 24.05 30.09
C LEU A 153 -14.97 24.14 30.53
N HIS A 154 -15.55 25.29 30.26
CA HIS A 154 -16.97 25.53 30.25
C HIS A 154 -17.58 24.57 29.21
N LEU A 155 -17.85 23.33 29.61
CA LEU A 155 -18.72 22.42 28.87
C LEU A 155 -20.17 22.87 29.10
N GLY A 156 -20.52 24.06 28.61
CA GLY A 156 -21.92 24.42 28.42
C GLY A 156 -22.44 23.58 27.26
N ASP A 157 -23.44 22.72 27.50
CA ASP A 157 -24.32 22.01 26.55
C ASP A 157 -23.75 21.35 25.27
N VAL A 158 -22.44 21.30 25.04
CA VAL A 158 -21.83 20.62 23.88
C VAL A 158 -21.63 19.10 24.14
N SER A 159 -21.99 18.60 25.33
CA SER A 159 -21.78 17.21 25.72
C SER A 159 -22.69 16.21 25.00
N GLY A 160 -23.84 16.65 24.49
CA GLY A 160 -24.86 15.78 23.88
C GLY A 160 -24.39 15.13 22.57
N ASP A 161 -23.77 15.90 21.68
CA ASP A 161 -23.40 15.42 20.33
C ASP A 161 -22.03 14.72 20.30
N MET A 162 -21.03 15.20 21.06
CA MET A 162 -19.70 14.59 21.10
C MET A 162 -19.64 13.26 21.88
N SER A 163 -20.64 12.97 22.71
CA SER A 163 -20.74 11.71 23.47
C SER A 163 -21.62 10.66 22.76
N SER A 164 -22.10 10.96 21.56
CA SER A 164 -22.96 10.03 20.81
C SER A 164 -22.16 8.79 20.37
N LEU A 165 -22.80 7.62 20.48
CA LEU A 165 -22.18 6.36 20.09
C LEU A 165 -21.95 6.33 18.58
N VAL A 166 -20.69 6.17 18.15
CA VAL A 166 -20.34 6.05 16.73
C VAL A 166 -21.19 4.97 16.07
N THR A 167 -21.96 5.37 15.07
CA THR A 167 -22.89 4.52 14.35
C THR A 167 -22.17 3.72 13.26
N VAL A 168 -22.77 2.59 12.86
CA VAL A 168 -22.25 1.79 11.72
C VAL A 168 -22.27 2.61 10.43
N GLY A 169 -23.27 3.48 10.27
CA GLY A 169 -23.42 4.36 9.12
C GLY A 169 -22.29 5.38 9.00
N GLU A 170 -21.88 6.00 10.11
CA GLU A 170 -20.74 6.92 10.14
C GLU A 170 -19.42 6.21 9.77
N ILE A 171 -19.19 5.02 10.35
CA ILE A 171 -17.98 4.24 10.04
C ILE A 171 -17.95 3.88 8.55
N LYS A 172 -19.07 3.40 8.00
CA LYS A 172 -19.17 3.10 6.56
C LYS A 172 -18.91 4.35 5.71
N LYS A 173 -19.51 5.49 6.07
CA LYS A 173 -19.35 6.75 5.36
C LYS A 173 -17.89 7.21 5.34
N VAL A 174 -17.19 7.11 6.48
CA VAL A 174 -15.77 7.45 6.58
C VAL A 174 -14.93 6.53 5.69
N VAL A 175 -15.11 5.21 5.79
CA VAL A 175 -14.36 4.24 4.97
C VAL A 175 -14.59 4.46 3.48
N MET A 176 -15.82 4.77 3.07
CA MET A 176 -16.17 5.08 1.68
C MET A 176 -15.61 6.42 1.20
N SER A 177 -15.39 7.38 2.12
CA SER A 177 -14.79 8.68 1.79
C SER A 177 -13.26 8.64 1.63
N MET A 178 -12.61 7.54 2.03
CA MET A 178 -11.15 7.40 1.94
C MET A 178 -10.67 7.44 0.49
N LYS A 179 -9.58 8.18 0.24
CA LYS A 179 -9.00 8.31 -1.10
C LYS A 179 -8.39 6.98 -1.57
N LYS A 180 -8.81 6.54 -2.75
CA LYS A 180 -8.21 5.41 -3.49
C LYS A 180 -6.73 5.69 -3.84
N GLY A 181 -5.91 4.65 -3.96
CA GLY A 181 -4.51 4.71 -4.37
C GLY A 181 -3.52 5.23 -3.33
N LYS A 182 -3.91 5.30 -2.04
CA LYS A 182 -3.04 5.73 -0.94
C LYS A 182 -2.20 4.58 -0.36
N ALA A 183 -1.24 4.94 0.51
CA ALA A 183 -0.42 3.95 1.20
C ALA A 183 -1.31 3.00 2.01
N PRO A 184 -1.12 1.67 1.90
CA PRO A 184 -1.77 0.77 2.82
C PRO A 184 -1.26 1.09 4.22
N GLU A 185 -2.18 1.10 5.17
CA GLU A 185 -1.90 1.20 6.61
C GLU A 185 -0.98 0.03 7.06
N PRO A 186 -0.49 -0.02 8.31
CA PRO A 186 0.43 -1.08 8.78
C PRO A 186 -0.02 -2.50 8.43
N ASP A 187 -1.33 -2.70 8.30
CA ASP A 187 -1.97 -3.96 7.91
C ASP A 187 -1.68 -4.40 6.47
N GLY A 188 -1.28 -3.49 5.58
CA GLY A 188 -0.84 -3.78 4.22
C GLY A 188 -1.96 -3.86 3.17
N TYR A 189 -3.19 -3.46 3.52
CA TYR A 189 -4.33 -3.38 2.60
C TYR A 189 -4.65 -1.93 2.24
N PRO A 190 -4.93 -1.61 0.96
CA PRO A 190 -5.37 -0.28 0.56
C PRO A 190 -6.83 -0.04 0.99
N ALA A 191 -7.22 1.23 1.10
CA ALA A 191 -8.61 1.60 1.39
C ALA A 191 -9.63 0.97 0.42
N GLU A 192 -9.24 0.80 -0.85
CA GLU A 192 -10.04 0.17 -1.91
C GLU A 192 -10.51 -1.23 -1.54
N PHE A 193 -9.63 -2.01 -0.89
CA PHE A 193 -9.98 -3.37 -0.45
C PHE A 193 -11.17 -3.34 0.52
N PHE A 194 -11.17 -2.39 1.45
CA PHE A 194 -12.25 -2.24 2.44
C PHE A 194 -13.51 -1.64 1.85
N GLN A 195 -13.38 -0.76 0.85
CA GLN A 195 -14.52 -0.19 0.13
C GLN A 195 -15.24 -1.25 -0.70
N GLU A 196 -14.49 -2.08 -1.44
CA GLU A 196 -15.06 -3.10 -2.33
C GLU A 196 -15.62 -4.32 -1.57
N HIS A 197 -15.00 -4.69 -0.46
CA HIS A 197 -15.39 -5.89 0.30
C HIS A 197 -16.19 -5.54 1.57
N TRP A 198 -16.71 -4.31 1.67
CA TRP A 198 -17.39 -3.81 2.86
C TRP A 198 -18.54 -4.72 3.31
N ASP A 199 -19.30 -5.30 2.38
CA ASP A 199 -20.44 -6.15 2.73
C ASP A 199 -20.00 -7.46 3.42
N LEU A 200 -18.76 -7.91 3.16
CA LEU A 200 -18.20 -9.13 3.74
C LEU A 200 -17.45 -8.89 5.06
N ILE A 201 -16.74 -7.76 5.18
CA ILE A 201 -15.88 -7.47 6.36
C ILE A 201 -16.40 -6.35 7.26
N GLY A 202 -17.37 -5.55 6.81
CA GLY A 202 -17.81 -4.32 7.47
C GLY A 202 -18.44 -4.55 8.84
N ALA A 203 -19.16 -5.66 9.03
CA ALA A 203 -19.71 -6.04 10.33
C ALA A 203 -18.60 -6.36 11.35
N GLU A 204 -17.59 -7.15 10.95
CA GLU A 204 -16.46 -7.52 11.79
C GLU A 204 -15.55 -6.31 12.09
N PHE A 205 -15.33 -5.46 11.07
CA PHE A 205 -14.60 -4.20 11.19
C PHE A 205 -15.25 -3.25 12.19
N THR A 206 -16.56 -3.02 12.04
CA THR A 206 -17.32 -2.13 12.92
C THR A 206 -17.33 -2.62 14.37
N LYS A 207 -17.44 -3.94 14.58
CA LYS A 207 -17.35 -4.54 15.91
C LYS A 207 -15.99 -4.28 16.56
N LEU A 208 -14.90 -4.49 15.82
CA LEU A 208 -13.55 -4.23 16.33
C LEU A 208 -13.30 -2.74 16.61
N PHE A 209 -13.78 -1.85 15.74
CA PHE A 209 -13.65 -0.41 15.91
C PHE A 209 -14.34 0.07 17.20
N LYS A 210 -15.55 -0.44 17.48
CA LYS A 210 -16.26 -0.14 18.73
C LYS A 210 -15.55 -0.67 19.97
N ILE A 211 -14.98 -1.88 19.90
CA ILE A 211 -14.18 -2.45 20.99
C ILE A 211 -12.93 -1.59 21.24
N SER A 212 -12.24 -1.12 20.20
CA SER A 212 -11.07 -0.25 20.38
C SER A 212 -11.40 1.10 21.00
N LEU A 213 -12.58 1.67 20.71
CA LEU A 213 -13.03 2.91 21.35
C LEU A 213 -13.33 2.73 22.85
N GLN A 214 -13.79 1.54 23.25
CA GLN A 214 -14.06 1.22 24.66
C GLN A 214 -12.80 0.89 25.47
N LEU A 215 -11.71 0.51 24.78
CA LEU A 215 -10.41 0.18 25.38
C LEU A 215 -9.44 1.36 25.38
N ALA A 216 -9.81 2.50 24.79
CA ALA A 216 -9.03 3.73 24.83
C ALA A 216 -9.07 4.30 26.26
N PRO A 217 -7.91 4.47 26.94
CA PRO A 217 -7.84 4.94 28.32
C PRO A 217 -8.27 6.40 28.50
#